data_AF-A0A383DL07-F1
#
_entry.id   AF-A0A383DL07-F1
#
_cell.length_a   1.000
_cell.length_b   1.000
_cell.length_c   1.000
_cell.angle_alpha   90.00
_cell.angle_beta   90.00
_cell.angle_gamma   90.00
#
_symmetry.space_group_name_H-M   'P 1'
#
loop_
_entity.id
_entity.type
_entity.pdbx_description
1 polymer ?
#
loop_
_entity_poly.entity_id
_entity_poly.type
_entity_poly.pdbx_seq_one_letter_code
_entity_poly.pdbx_strand_id
1 'polypeptide(L)'
;IESGDQNVRKLLLDRHENNNIVQDAIKNVKSFGVPLRTQAIVGLPVMKPSIPLNPANSKVSLVDSDGKEHYYEDPIQESIKCLDLVCSSYFRKEDYYWNAIYSPFPGTPLGDYSIEAGFAIGETASKAYLFSSESGLNCFSDLITKRQIAFSLTSNFFSHFKNGKDLMTSFIYSEEELDLENFSRFVSENNFLMRPTDQTSTGGLIPNITIEILENFIDYAYPSKTDIQFKEINK
;
A
#
# COMPACT_ATOMS: atom_id res chain seq x y z
N ILE A 1 -1.63 -10.31 3.07
CA ILE A 1 -1.18 -9.55 4.26
C ILE A 1 -2.33 -8.65 4.67
N GLU A 2 -2.84 -7.84 3.75
CA GLU A 2 -4.01 -6.96 3.86
C GLU A 2 -3.80 -5.81 4.86
N SER A 3 -3.30 -6.08 6.06
CA SER A 3 -2.96 -5.09 7.09
C SER A 3 -1.62 -5.41 7.77
N GLY A 4 -0.88 -4.37 8.18
CA GLY A 4 0.38 -4.50 8.92
C GLY A 4 0.22 -4.66 10.43
N ASP A 5 -0.98 -4.40 10.94
CA ASP A 5 -1.32 -4.55 12.35
C ASP A 5 -2.06 -5.86 12.58
N GLN A 6 -1.48 -6.74 13.40
CA GLN A 6 -2.08 -8.04 13.68
C GLN A 6 -3.45 -7.94 14.37
N ASN A 7 -3.72 -6.87 15.12
CA ASN A 7 -5.02 -6.67 15.77
C ASN A 7 -6.05 -6.24 14.73
N VAL A 8 -5.70 -5.33 13.81
CA VAL A 8 -6.58 -4.98 12.68
C VAL A 8 -6.86 -6.21 11.83
N ARG A 9 -5.84 -7.01 11.49
CA ARG A 9 -6.03 -8.30 10.79
C ARG A 9 -7.00 -9.21 11.51
N LYS A 10 -6.80 -9.43 12.81
CA LYS A 10 -7.62 -10.35 13.61
C LYS A 10 -9.06 -9.85 13.78
N LEU A 11 -9.20 -8.59 14.17
CA LEU A 11 -10.44 -8.04 14.68
C LEU A 11 -11.34 -7.49 13.56
N LEU A 12 -10.73 -6.92 12.52
CA LEU A 12 -11.44 -6.24 11.44
C LEU A 12 -11.50 -7.08 10.15
N LEU A 13 -10.46 -7.88 9.88
CA LEU A 13 -10.36 -8.70 8.66
C LEU A 13 -10.58 -10.20 8.89
N ASP A 14 -10.74 -10.63 10.14
CA ASP A 14 -10.87 -12.04 10.53
C ASP A 14 -9.69 -12.92 10.01
N ARG A 15 -8.47 -12.38 10.12
CA ARG A 15 -7.20 -13.03 9.77
C ARG A 15 -6.36 -13.26 11.02
N HIS A 16 -5.95 -14.50 11.28
CA HIS A 16 -5.32 -14.86 12.56
C HIS A 16 -3.80 -14.92 12.52
N GLU A 17 -3.18 -14.67 11.37
CA GLU A 17 -1.73 -14.68 11.21
C GLU A 17 -1.09 -13.43 11.85
N ASN A 18 -0.12 -13.65 12.74
CA ASN A 18 0.69 -12.57 13.32
C ASN A 18 1.84 -12.15 12.38
N ASN A 19 2.53 -11.06 12.71
CA ASN A 19 3.60 -10.52 11.85
C ASN A 19 4.78 -11.49 11.67
N ASN A 20 5.08 -12.31 12.69
CA ASN A 20 6.15 -13.31 12.60
C ASN A 20 5.81 -14.40 11.57
N ILE A 21 4.55 -14.87 11.55
CA ILE A 21 4.07 -15.85 10.56
C ILE A 21 4.17 -15.27 9.15
N VAL A 22 3.80 -13.99 8.95
CA VAL A 22 3.91 -13.33 7.65
C VAL A 22 5.36 -13.24 7.18
N GLN A 23 6.27 -12.80 8.06
CA GLN A 23 7.70 -12.70 7.74
C GLN A 23 8.33 -14.06 7.46
N ASP A 24 7.98 -15.09 8.25
CA ASP A 24 8.45 -16.46 8.04
C ASP A 24 7.94 -17.02 6.70
N ALA A 25 6.67 -16.81 6.38
CA ALA A 25 6.10 -17.21 5.09
C ALA A 25 6.83 -16.56 3.91
N ILE A 26 7.10 -15.25 3.97
CA ILE A 26 7.89 -14.55 2.96
C ILE A 26 9.29 -15.18 2.88
N LYS A 27 10.01 -15.30 4.00
CA LYS A 27 11.35 -15.89 4.03
C LYS A 27 11.40 -17.28 3.42
N ASN A 28 10.42 -18.13 3.73
CA ASN A 28 10.32 -19.49 3.22
C ASN A 28 10.13 -19.49 1.70
N VAL A 29 9.16 -18.74 1.16
CA VAL A 29 8.97 -18.61 -0.30
C VAL A 29 10.25 -18.11 -0.98
N LYS A 30 10.91 -17.13 -0.37
CA LYS A 30 12.13 -16.52 -0.91
C LYS A 30 13.36 -17.42 -0.81
N SER A 31 13.38 -18.41 0.08
CA SER A 31 14.43 -19.44 0.11
C SER A 31 14.41 -20.38 -1.11
N PHE A 32 13.25 -20.51 -1.77
CA PHE A 32 13.09 -21.23 -3.04
C PHE A 32 13.28 -20.32 -4.26
N GLY A 33 13.60 -19.03 -4.05
CA GLY A 33 13.83 -18.05 -5.10
C GLY A 33 12.60 -17.68 -5.93
N VAL A 34 11.40 -17.87 -5.37
CA VAL A 34 10.13 -17.56 -6.04
C VAL A 34 9.83 -16.06 -5.90
N PRO A 35 9.47 -15.35 -6.99
CA PRO A 35 8.94 -13.99 -6.91
C PRO A 35 7.60 -13.96 -6.17
N LEU A 36 7.39 -12.96 -5.33
CA LEU A 36 6.23 -12.84 -4.47
C LEU A 36 5.45 -11.57 -4.79
N ARG A 37 4.12 -11.66 -4.75
CA ARG A 37 3.23 -10.50 -4.72
C ARG A 37 2.57 -10.43 -3.35
N THR A 38 2.86 -9.38 -2.58
CA THR A 38 2.09 -9.11 -1.36
C THR A 38 0.84 -8.35 -1.72
N GLN A 39 -0.28 -8.64 -1.06
CA GLN A 39 -1.49 -7.83 -1.16
C GLN A 39 -1.70 -7.07 0.15
N ALA A 40 -1.88 -5.75 0.05
CA ALA A 40 -2.25 -4.81 1.12
C ALA A 40 -3.57 -4.10 0.78
N ILE A 41 -4.31 -3.69 1.81
CA ILE A 41 -5.50 -2.84 1.68
C ILE A 41 -5.14 -1.48 2.25
N VAL A 42 -5.26 -0.42 1.44
CA VAL A 42 -4.95 0.95 1.84
C VAL A 42 -6.23 1.64 2.28
N GLY A 43 -6.17 2.33 3.42
CA GLY A 43 -7.32 3.10 3.91
C GLY A 43 -8.41 2.26 4.53
N LEU A 44 -8.03 1.21 5.27
CA LEU A 44 -8.97 0.47 6.11
C LEU A 44 -9.71 1.40 7.09
N PRO A 45 -10.96 1.08 7.47
CA PRO A 45 -11.81 1.92 8.32
C PRO A 45 -11.41 1.81 9.80
N VAL A 46 -10.18 2.24 10.11
CA VAL A 46 -9.55 2.01 11.43
C VAL A 46 -9.66 3.17 12.39
N MET A 47 -10.34 4.25 11.99
CA MET A 47 -10.63 5.37 12.88
C MET A 47 -11.70 5.02 13.89
N LYS A 48 -11.74 5.76 14.99
CA LYS A 48 -12.83 5.62 15.97
C LYS A 48 -14.14 6.13 15.36
N PRO A 49 -15.22 5.32 15.34
CA PRO A 49 -16.52 5.76 14.87
C PRO A 49 -17.03 6.95 15.69
N SER A 50 -17.64 7.92 15.03
CA SER A 50 -18.30 9.06 15.69
C SER A 50 -19.67 8.70 16.29
N ILE A 51 -20.23 7.59 15.82
CA ILE A 51 -21.49 7.02 16.30
C ILE A 51 -21.25 5.68 17.01
N PRO A 52 -21.98 5.35 18.08
CA PRO A 52 -21.88 4.05 18.73
C PRO A 52 -22.23 2.93 17.76
N LEU A 53 -21.34 1.95 17.61
CA LEU A 53 -21.59 0.74 16.83
C LEU A 53 -22.60 -0.15 17.56
N ASN A 54 -23.64 -0.60 16.86
CA ASN A 54 -24.50 -1.67 17.37
C ASN A 54 -23.85 -3.05 17.10
N PRO A 55 -23.45 -3.81 18.14
CA PRO A 55 -22.84 -5.13 17.95
C PRO A 55 -23.74 -6.14 17.25
N ALA A 56 -25.07 -5.92 17.25
CA ALA A 56 -26.00 -6.78 16.52
C ALA A 56 -25.92 -6.61 14.99
N ASN A 57 -25.41 -5.47 14.51
CA ASN A 57 -25.37 -5.10 13.10
C ASN A 57 -23.97 -5.26 12.47
N SER A 58 -22.94 -5.47 13.28
CA SER A 58 -21.58 -5.64 12.79
C SER A 58 -20.92 -6.90 13.36
N LYS A 59 -20.35 -7.71 12.47
CA LYS A 59 -19.64 -8.94 12.83
C LYS A 59 -18.20 -8.70 13.26
N VAL A 60 -17.67 -7.51 12.99
CA VAL A 60 -16.27 -7.15 13.24
C VAL A 60 -16.22 -5.83 14.01
N SER A 61 -15.16 -5.63 14.78
CA SER A 61 -14.98 -4.44 15.62
C SER A 61 -13.52 -4.30 15.98
N LEU A 62 -12.99 -3.08 16.08
CA LEU A 62 -11.62 -2.84 16.58
C LEU A 62 -11.53 -2.81 18.11
N VAL A 63 -12.57 -3.32 18.79
CA VAL A 63 -12.56 -3.54 20.25
C VAL A 63 -12.39 -5.03 20.50
N ASP A 64 -11.39 -5.40 21.29
CA ASP A 64 -11.13 -6.80 21.62
C ASP A 64 -12.07 -7.34 22.72
N SER A 65 -11.91 -8.62 23.07
CA SER A 65 -12.73 -9.28 24.10
C SER A 65 -12.57 -8.69 25.50
N ASP A 66 -11.47 -7.99 25.76
CA ASP A 66 -11.17 -7.35 27.04
C ASP A 66 -11.65 -5.88 27.06
N GLY A 67 -12.27 -5.41 25.97
CA GLY A 67 -12.77 -4.05 25.82
C GLY A 67 -11.70 -3.05 25.40
N LYS A 68 -10.51 -3.50 24.99
CA LYS A 68 -9.43 -2.62 24.53
C LYS A 68 -9.69 -2.18 23.10
N GLU A 69 -9.57 -0.88 22.89
CA GLU A 69 -9.72 -0.24 21.57
C GLU A 69 -8.41 -0.24 20.77
N HIS A 70 -8.49 -0.55 19.47
CA HIS A 70 -7.38 -0.59 18.53
C HIS A 70 -7.53 0.40 17.37
N TYR A 71 -8.16 1.55 17.64
CA TYR A 71 -8.37 2.61 16.65
C TYR A 71 -7.10 3.41 16.39
N TYR A 72 -7.08 4.07 15.24
CA TYR A 72 -6.05 5.02 14.82
C TYR A 72 -6.63 6.43 14.72
N GLU A 73 -5.85 7.42 15.10
CA GLU A 73 -6.16 8.83 14.84
C GLU A 73 -6.00 9.16 13.36
N ASP A 74 -4.94 8.63 12.73
CA ASP A 74 -4.70 8.75 11.30
C ASP A 74 -4.72 7.35 10.64
N PRO A 75 -5.72 7.05 9.79
CA PRO A 75 -5.89 5.73 9.19
C PRO A 75 -4.73 5.33 8.27
N ILE A 76 -3.96 6.28 7.72
CA ILE A 76 -2.82 5.95 6.85
C ILE A 76 -1.69 5.26 7.63
N GLN A 77 -1.61 5.47 8.96
CA GLN A 77 -0.60 4.85 9.81
C GLN A 77 -0.72 3.32 9.83
N GLU A 78 -1.93 2.78 9.68
CA GLU A 78 -2.12 1.34 9.51
C GLU A 78 -1.44 0.86 8.21
N SER A 79 -1.69 1.54 7.09
CA SER A 79 -1.12 1.18 5.80
C SER A 79 0.42 1.32 5.79
N ILE A 80 0.96 2.32 6.50
CA ILE A 80 2.40 2.47 6.73
C ILE A 80 2.97 1.28 7.51
N LYS A 81 2.27 0.76 8.53
CA LYS A 81 2.71 -0.47 9.23
C LYS A 81 2.76 -1.67 8.27
N CYS A 82 1.84 -1.74 7.30
CA CYS A 82 1.85 -2.82 6.31
C CYS A 82 3.06 -2.72 5.39
N LEU A 83 3.39 -1.51 4.93
CA LEU A 83 4.62 -1.26 4.16
C LEU A 83 5.86 -1.62 4.98
N ASP A 84 5.94 -1.20 6.24
CA ASP A 84 7.06 -1.49 7.15
C ASP A 84 7.29 -3.00 7.33
N LEU A 85 6.20 -3.76 7.47
CA LEU A 85 6.24 -5.22 7.56
C LEU A 85 6.88 -5.85 6.32
N VAL A 86 6.59 -5.32 5.13
CA VAL A 86 7.18 -5.80 3.88
C VAL A 86 8.62 -5.34 3.71
N CYS A 87 8.93 -4.06 3.95
CA CYS A 87 10.30 -3.53 3.91
C CYS A 87 11.25 -4.27 4.86
N SER A 88 10.72 -4.71 6.00
CA SER A 88 11.45 -5.47 7.02
C SER A 88 11.54 -6.99 6.72
N SER A 89 10.99 -7.45 5.60
CA SER A 89 10.96 -8.87 5.22
C SER A 89 12.06 -9.23 4.19
N TYR A 90 12.03 -10.46 3.69
CA TYR A 90 12.90 -10.90 2.58
C TYR A 90 12.40 -10.46 1.20
N PHE A 91 11.81 -9.27 1.12
CA PHE A 91 11.30 -8.69 -0.12
C PHE A 91 12.46 -8.30 -1.05
N ARG A 92 12.37 -8.68 -2.33
CA ARG A 92 13.43 -8.52 -3.33
C ARG A 92 12.96 -7.67 -4.50
N LYS A 93 13.91 -7.35 -5.38
CA LYS A 93 13.71 -6.52 -6.58
C LYS A 93 12.60 -7.05 -7.49
N GLU A 94 12.47 -8.37 -7.61
CA GLU A 94 11.46 -9.02 -8.46
C GLU A 94 10.07 -9.13 -7.83
N ASP A 95 9.95 -8.78 -6.55
CA ASP A 95 8.68 -8.87 -5.84
C ASP A 95 7.82 -7.64 -6.11
N TYR A 96 6.52 -7.75 -5.87
CA TYR A 96 5.59 -6.65 -6.14
C TYR A 96 4.67 -6.41 -4.95
N TYR A 97 4.69 -5.17 -4.43
CA TYR A 97 3.82 -4.73 -3.36
C TYR A 97 2.51 -4.28 -3.99
N TRP A 98 1.61 -5.24 -4.19
CA TRP A 98 0.27 -4.97 -4.65
C TRP A 98 -0.54 -4.35 -3.51
N ASN A 99 -1.20 -3.24 -3.81
CA ASN A 99 -2.12 -2.62 -2.89
C ASN A 99 -3.43 -2.27 -3.60
N ALA A 100 -4.52 -2.24 -2.84
CA ALA A 100 -5.82 -1.78 -3.32
C ALA A 100 -6.39 -0.77 -2.32
N ILE A 101 -6.97 0.32 -2.82
CA ILE A 101 -7.71 1.27 -1.97
C ILE A 101 -8.99 0.57 -1.50
N TYR A 102 -9.26 0.64 -0.20
CA TYR A 102 -10.42 0.01 0.40
C TYR A 102 -11.72 0.59 -0.18
N SER A 103 -12.65 -0.30 -0.52
CA SER A 103 -14.00 0.03 -0.97
C SER A 103 -15.01 -0.74 -0.12
N PRO A 104 -15.97 -0.06 0.54
CA PRO A 104 -16.90 -0.71 1.46
C PRO A 104 -18.06 -1.41 0.75
N PHE A 105 -17.96 -2.71 0.49
CA PHE A 105 -19.03 -3.47 -0.18
C PHE A 105 -20.14 -3.89 0.81
N PRO A 106 -21.39 -3.43 0.66
CA PRO A 106 -22.51 -3.83 1.51
C PRO A 106 -22.72 -5.36 1.50
N GLY A 107 -23.07 -5.92 2.66
CA GLY A 107 -23.25 -7.36 2.86
C GLY A 107 -21.96 -8.13 3.16
N THR A 108 -20.80 -7.46 3.14
CA THR A 108 -19.54 -8.02 3.65
C THR A 108 -19.31 -7.55 5.09
N PRO A 109 -18.69 -8.37 5.97
CA PRO A 109 -18.47 -7.96 7.37
C PRO A 109 -17.78 -6.59 7.51
N LEU A 110 -16.76 -6.34 6.68
CA LEU A 110 -16.02 -5.09 6.68
C LEU A 110 -16.81 -3.91 6.10
N GLY A 111 -17.59 -4.15 5.04
CA GLY A 111 -18.46 -3.15 4.44
C GLY A 111 -19.62 -2.77 5.36
N ASP A 112 -20.28 -3.74 5.98
CA ASP A 112 -21.36 -3.52 6.95
C ASP A 112 -20.84 -2.76 8.18
N TYR A 113 -19.65 -3.12 8.68
CA TYR A 113 -18.95 -2.34 9.70
C TYR A 113 -18.71 -0.89 9.26
N SER A 114 -18.25 -0.68 8.02
CA SER A 114 -17.97 0.67 7.52
C SER A 114 -19.23 1.52 7.43
N ILE A 115 -20.36 0.92 7.06
CA ILE A 115 -21.66 1.61 7.00
C ILE A 115 -22.16 1.91 8.41
N GLU A 116 -22.17 0.92 9.30
CA GLU A 116 -22.63 1.07 10.70
C GLU A 116 -21.75 2.04 11.49
N ALA A 117 -20.44 2.11 11.21
CA ALA A 117 -19.52 3.08 11.78
C ALA A 117 -19.72 4.51 11.26
N GLY A 118 -20.59 4.71 10.26
CA GLY A 118 -20.82 5.99 9.61
C GLY A 118 -19.72 6.39 8.64
N PHE A 119 -18.87 5.46 8.24
CA PHE A 119 -17.77 5.70 7.30
C PHE A 119 -18.21 5.61 5.83
N ALA A 120 -19.33 4.97 5.53
CA ALA A 120 -19.85 4.82 4.17
C ALA A 120 -21.38 4.89 4.12
N ILE A 121 -21.93 5.28 2.98
CA ILE A 121 -23.39 5.40 2.75
C ILE A 121 -24.02 4.18 2.08
N GLY A 122 -23.25 3.12 1.81
CA GLY A 122 -23.75 1.86 1.24
C GLY A 122 -23.94 1.83 -0.29
N GLU A 123 -23.61 2.90 -1.02
CA GLU A 123 -23.76 2.97 -2.49
C GLU A 123 -22.50 2.56 -3.29
N THR A 124 -21.53 1.92 -2.63
CA THR A 124 -20.19 1.61 -3.17
C THR A 124 -20.20 0.86 -4.49
N ALA A 125 -21.19 -0.02 -4.71
CA ALA A 125 -21.26 -0.90 -5.88
C ALA A 125 -21.31 -0.16 -7.24
N SER A 126 -21.73 1.11 -7.26
CA SER A 126 -21.84 1.90 -8.51
C SER A 126 -20.52 2.52 -8.99
N LYS A 127 -19.49 2.62 -8.12
CA LYS A 127 -18.20 3.30 -8.42
C LYS A 127 -16.94 2.45 -8.13
N ALA A 128 -17.08 1.27 -7.51
CA ALA A 128 -15.97 0.50 -6.94
C ALA A 128 -14.90 -0.05 -7.90
N TYR A 129 -15.15 -0.08 -9.22
CA TYR A 129 -14.20 -0.62 -10.21
C TYR A 129 -13.38 0.45 -10.94
N LEU A 130 -13.58 1.71 -10.60
CA LEU A 130 -12.76 2.78 -11.13
C LEU A 130 -11.57 2.95 -10.19
N PHE A 131 -10.36 3.00 -10.73
CA PHE A 131 -9.17 3.56 -10.07
C PHE A 131 -9.36 5.08 -9.81
N SER A 132 -10.58 5.49 -9.47
CA SER A 132 -10.93 6.86 -9.16
C SER A 132 -10.50 7.15 -7.72
N SER A 133 -9.93 8.33 -7.55
CA SER A 133 -9.63 9.00 -6.27
C SER A 133 -10.81 9.12 -5.30
N GLU A 134 -12.01 8.69 -5.70
CA GLU A 134 -13.23 8.69 -4.90
C GLU A 134 -13.40 7.34 -4.21
N SER A 135 -12.69 7.12 -3.12
CA SER A 135 -13.08 6.08 -2.16
C SER A 135 -14.51 6.37 -1.69
N GLY A 136 -15.37 5.35 -1.63
CA GLY A 136 -16.73 5.48 -1.07
C GLY A 136 -16.76 5.71 0.45
N LEU A 137 -15.60 5.96 1.06
CA LEU A 137 -15.43 6.27 2.47
C LEU A 137 -15.56 7.78 2.68
N ASN A 138 -16.65 8.18 3.32
CA ASN A 138 -17.00 9.58 3.58
C ASN A 138 -16.36 10.13 4.87
N CYS A 139 -15.60 9.31 5.61
CA CYS A 139 -15.01 9.69 6.89
C CYS A 139 -13.59 10.23 6.81
N PHE A 140 -12.96 10.17 5.64
CA PHE A 140 -11.61 10.66 5.47
C PHE A 140 -11.64 12.10 4.98
N SER A 141 -10.87 12.96 5.62
CA SER A 141 -10.67 14.32 5.12
C SER A 141 -9.99 14.29 3.75
N ASP A 142 -10.17 15.34 2.94
CA ASP A 142 -9.53 15.46 1.62
C ASP A 142 -8.02 15.20 1.68
N LEU A 143 -7.36 15.64 2.76
CA LEU A 143 -5.94 15.41 2.98
C LEU A 143 -5.61 13.93 3.19
N ILE A 144 -6.40 13.21 3.99
CA ILE A 144 -6.22 11.76 4.20
C ILE A 144 -6.43 11.01 2.88
N THR A 145 -7.44 11.37 2.09
CA THR A 145 -7.70 10.78 0.78
C THR A 145 -6.53 10.99 -0.18
N LYS A 146 -5.98 12.22 -0.25
CA LYS A 146 -4.77 12.51 -1.03
C LYS A 146 -3.58 11.65 -0.60
N ARG A 147 -3.36 11.48 0.71
CA ARG A 147 -2.31 10.61 1.26
C ARG A 147 -2.52 9.14 0.90
N GLN A 148 -3.75 8.64 0.94
CA GLN A 148 -4.06 7.27 0.54
C GLN A 148 -3.78 7.01 -0.93
N ILE A 149 -4.16 7.94 -1.81
CA ILE A 149 -3.87 7.85 -3.25
C ILE A 149 -2.37 7.88 -3.49
N ALA A 150 -1.66 8.85 -2.89
CA ALA A 150 -0.22 8.97 -3.02
C ALA A 150 0.50 7.71 -2.52
N PHE A 151 0.09 7.17 -1.36
CA PHE A 151 0.58 5.90 -0.84
C PHE A 151 0.31 4.75 -1.82
N SER A 152 -0.91 4.66 -2.37
CA SER A 152 -1.28 3.59 -3.30
C SER A 152 -0.41 3.61 -4.56
N LEU A 153 -0.16 4.78 -5.12
CA LEU A 153 0.64 4.97 -6.34
C LEU A 153 2.14 4.75 -6.12
N THR A 154 2.67 5.03 -4.91
CA THR A 154 4.13 5.08 -4.68
C THR A 154 4.66 3.97 -3.76
N SER A 155 3.80 3.28 -3.00
CA SER A 155 4.22 2.28 -2.00
C SER A 155 5.04 1.13 -2.57
N ASN A 156 4.77 0.71 -3.81
CA ASN A 156 5.58 -0.32 -4.45
C ASN A 156 7.04 0.10 -4.58
N PHE A 157 7.30 1.35 -5.01
CA PHE A 157 8.66 1.86 -5.07
C PHE A 157 9.33 1.83 -3.68
N PHE A 158 8.67 2.37 -2.67
CA PHE A 158 9.23 2.42 -1.31
C PHE A 158 9.41 1.04 -0.67
N SER A 159 8.65 0.02 -1.07
CA SER A 159 8.75 -1.34 -0.54
C SER A 159 10.10 -2.02 -0.79
N HIS A 160 10.89 -1.50 -1.74
CA HIS A 160 12.22 -2.01 -2.11
C HIS A 160 13.37 -1.35 -1.33
N PHE A 161 13.06 -0.54 -0.32
CA PHE A 161 14.06 0.13 0.52
C PHE A 161 13.91 -0.33 1.98
N LYS A 162 15.05 -0.58 2.64
CA LYS A 162 15.08 -0.97 4.07
C LYS A 162 14.40 0.08 4.96
N ASN A 163 14.50 1.35 4.58
CA ASN A 163 13.87 2.49 5.24
C ASN A 163 12.62 2.98 4.49
N GLY A 164 11.95 2.11 3.70
CA GLY A 164 10.80 2.49 2.88
C GLY A 164 9.64 3.10 3.67
N LYS A 165 9.42 2.65 4.91
CA LYS A 165 8.46 3.26 5.84
C LYS A 165 8.78 4.74 6.10
N ASP A 166 10.03 5.04 6.41
CA ASP A 166 10.46 6.40 6.74
C ASP A 166 10.36 7.30 5.50
N LEU A 167 10.79 6.80 4.33
CA LEU A 167 10.68 7.51 3.06
C LEU A 167 9.22 7.81 2.69
N MET A 168 8.34 6.81 2.80
CA MET A 168 6.90 6.98 2.57
C MET A 168 6.31 8.01 3.52
N THR A 169 6.64 7.92 4.81
CA THR A 169 6.17 8.86 5.84
C THR A 169 6.62 10.29 5.49
N SER A 170 7.90 10.49 5.19
CA SER A 170 8.43 11.80 4.79
C SER A 170 7.72 12.37 3.56
N PHE A 171 7.39 11.52 2.58
CA PHE A 171 6.70 11.94 1.37
C PHE A 171 5.24 12.36 1.64
N ILE A 172 4.42 11.48 2.23
CA ILE A 172 2.97 11.74 2.38
C ILE A 172 2.62 12.76 3.47
N TYR A 173 3.53 13.02 4.40
CA TYR A 173 3.41 14.07 5.41
C TYR A 173 4.20 15.34 5.05
N SER A 174 4.75 15.43 3.84
CA SER A 174 5.29 16.69 3.34
C SER A 174 4.19 17.76 3.21
N GLU A 175 4.60 19.03 3.22
CA GLU A 175 3.69 20.16 2.99
C GLU A 175 3.37 20.35 1.49
N GLU A 176 3.95 19.53 0.61
CA GLU A 176 3.83 19.64 -0.84
C GLU A 176 2.56 18.95 -1.37
N GLU A 177 2.25 19.20 -2.65
CA GLU A 177 1.19 18.47 -3.34
C GLU A 177 1.59 16.99 -3.52
N LEU A 178 0.63 16.10 -3.32
CA LEU A 178 0.85 14.65 -3.33
C LEU A 178 0.51 14.05 -4.70
N ASP A 179 1.30 14.41 -5.71
CA ASP A 179 1.20 13.87 -7.07
C ASP A 179 2.50 13.19 -7.54
N LEU A 180 2.51 12.70 -8.78
CA LEU A 180 3.65 11.99 -9.35
C LEU A 180 4.84 12.91 -9.70
N GLU A 181 4.60 14.20 -9.95
CA GLU A 181 5.67 15.16 -10.24
C GLU A 181 6.46 15.47 -8.96
N ASN A 182 5.74 15.78 -7.89
CA ASN A 182 6.32 16.00 -6.56
C ASN A 182 6.95 14.72 -6.00
N PHE A 183 6.37 13.53 -6.27
CA PHE A 183 7.03 12.26 -5.96
C PHE A 183 8.37 12.10 -6.69
N SER A 184 8.42 12.38 -8.00
CA SER A 184 9.65 12.33 -8.79
C SER A 184 10.72 13.29 -8.26
N ARG A 185 10.30 14.51 -7.90
CA ARG A 185 11.19 15.50 -7.25
C ARG A 185 11.69 15.00 -5.91
N PHE A 186 10.81 14.49 -5.04
CA PHE A 186 11.18 13.91 -3.76
C PHE A 186 12.23 12.81 -3.92
N VAL A 187 12.04 11.90 -4.88
CA VAL A 187 13.00 10.83 -5.18
C VAL A 187 14.35 11.38 -5.63
N SER A 188 14.34 12.38 -6.51
CA SER A 188 15.55 12.99 -7.05
C SER A 188 16.36 13.73 -5.98
N GLU A 189 15.70 14.52 -5.14
CA GLU A 189 16.31 15.33 -4.09
C GLU A 189 16.76 14.48 -2.90
N ASN A 190 16.03 13.40 -2.57
CA ASN A 190 16.29 12.56 -1.39
C ASN A 190 16.96 11.22 -1.74
N ASN A 191 17.57 11.10 -2.93
CA ASN A 191 18.22 9.87 -3.36
C ASN A 191 19.29 9.37 -2.35
N PHE A 192 19.95 10.29 -1.64
CA PHE A 192 20.99 9.99 -0.67
C PHE A 192 20.46 9.35 0.62
N LEU A 193 19.15 9.48 0.89
CA LEU A 193 18.47 8.83 2.01
C LEU A 193 18.03 7.40 1.68
N MET A 194 18.01 7.03 0.41
CA MET A 194 17.51 5.74 -0.04
C MET A 194 18.47 4.62 0.34
N ARG A 195 17.96 3.59 1.02
CA ARG A 195 18.72 2.39 1.39
C ARG A 195 18.14 1.17 0.69
N PRO A 196 18.55 0.88 -0.57
CA PRO A 196 18.04 -0.26 -1.30
C PRO A 196 18.20 -1.55 -0.50
N THR A 197 17.29 -2.50 -0.70
CA THR A 197 17.48 -3.85 -0.17
C THR A 197 18.68 -4.52 -0.86
N ASP A 198 19.71 -4.90 -0.11
CA ASP A 198 20.90 -5.62 -0.62
C ASP A 198 20.62 -7.06 -1.07
N GLN A 199 19.35 -7.46 -1.15
CA GLN A 199 18.97 -8.84 -1.45
C GLN A 199 19.10 -9.09 -2.95
N THR A 200 20.06 -9.94 -3.30
CA THR A 200 20.30 -10.36 -4.68
C THR A 200 19.12 -11.17 -5.22
N SER A 201 18.70 -10.88 -6.46
CA SER A 201 17.79 -11.72 -7.24
C SER A 201 18.30 -13.17 -7.23
N THR A 202 17.47 -14.09 -6.76
CA THR A 202 17.84 -15.52 -6.66
C THR A 202 17.53 -16.32 -7.92
N GLY A 203 16.90 -15.70 -8.92
CA GLY A 203 16.43 -16.43 -10.10
C GLY A 203 17.11 -16.06 -11.40
N GLY A 204 17.86 -14.96 -11.47
CA GLY A 204 18.22 -14.37 -12.78
C GLY A 204 16.99 -14.00 -13.63
N LEU A 205 15.77 -14.08 -13.05
CA LEU A 205 14.49 -13.86 -13.72
C LEU A 205 14.34 -12.42 -14.19
N ILE A 206 14.87 -11.48 -13.42
CA ILE A 206 15.11 -10.12 -13.85
C ILE A 206 16.63 -9.97 -13.97
N PRO A 207 17.18 -9.90 -15.20
CA PRO A 207 18.60 -9.61 -15.37
C PRO A 207 18.91 -8.26 -14.74
N ASN A 208 20.16 -8.07 -14.31
CA ASN A 208 20.63 -6.72 -14.02
C ASN A 208 20.60 -5.94 -15.33
N ILE A 209 19.54 -5.16 -15.53
CA ILE A 209 19.37 -4.30 -16.70
C ILE A 209 20.50 -3.27 -16.67
N THR A 210 21.39 -3.36 -17.65
CA THR A 210 22.38 -2.32 -17.91
C THR A 210 21.69 -1.15 -18.60
N ILE A 211 22.29 0.05 -18.52
CA ILE A 211 21.82 1.22 -19.27
C ILE A 211 21.69 0.86 -20.76
N GLU A 212 22.68 0.17 -21.32
CA GLU A 212 22.64 -0.31 -22.71
C GLU A 212 21.42 -1.19 -23.03
N ILE A 213 21.03 -2.11 -22.14
CA ILE A 213 19.84 -2.94 -22.35
C ILE A 213 18.57 -2.08 -22.32
N LEU A 214 18.50 -1.10 -21.41
CA LEU A 214 17.36 -0.19 -21.32
C LEU A 214 17.26 0.70 -22.57
N GLU A 215 18.36 1.31 -23.00
CA GLU A 215 18.43 2.13 -24.20
C GLU A 215 18.03 1.33 -25.45
N ASN A 216 18.55 0.11 -25.60
CA ASN A 216 18.20 -0.79 -26.69
C ASN A 216 16.70 -1.15 -26.67
N PHE A 217 16.12 -1.39 -25.50
CA PHE A 217 14.69 -1.64 -25.36
C PHE A 217 13.86 -0.41 -25.75
N ILE A 218 14.22 0.77 -25.26
CA ILE A 218 13.55 2.04 -25.59
C ILE A 218 13.63 2.29 -27.11
N ASP A 219 14.79 2.07 -27.71
CA ASP A 219 14.96 2.26 -29.16
C ASP A 219 14.12 1.27 -29.98
N TYR A 220 14.02 0.02 -29.53
CA TYR A 220 13.18 -1.00 -30.14
C TYR A 220 11.68 -0.73 -29.98
N ALA A 221 11.23 -0.41 -28.77
CA ALA A 221 9.81 -0.25 -28.43
C ALA A 221 9.22 1.04 -29.00
N TYR A 222 10.03 2.09 -29.14
CA TYR A 222 9.63 3.40 -29.63
C TYR A 222 10.38 3.74 -30.94
N PRO A 223 10.14 3.05 -32.06
CA PRO A 223 10.95 3.22 -33.27
C PRO A 223 10.68 4.54 -34.01
N SER A 224 9.63 5.29 -33.64
CA SER A 224 9.22 6.48 -34.39
C SER A 224 10.13 7.67 -34.09
N LYS A 225 10.35 8.52 -35.10
CA LYS A 225 11.03 9.81 -34.95
C LYS A 225 10.23 10.80 -34.09
N THR A 226 8.93 10.58 -33.92
CA THR A 226 8.10 11.38 -33.02
C THR A 226 8.39 11.10 -31.54
N ASP A 227 9.04 9.98 -31.24
CA ASP A 227 9.27 9.54 -29.86
C ASP A 227 10.58 10.08 -29.28
N ILE A 228 11.33 10.90 -30.03
CA ILE A 228 12.66 11.41 -29.63
C ILE A 228 12.62 12.04 -28.23
N GLN A 229 11.63 12.89 -27.96
CA GLN A 229 11.53 13.56 -26.67
C GLN A 229 11.24 12.59 -25.52
N PHE A 230 10.41 11.57 -25.75
CA PHE A 230 10.18 10.50 -24.78
C PHE A 230 11.47 9.69 -24.54
N LYS A 231 12.21 9.37 -25.60
CA LYS A 231 13.48 8.65 -25.50
C LYS A 231 14.51 9.44 -24.69
N GLU A 232 14.69 10.72 -24.97
CA GLU A 232 15.67 11.57 -24.27
C GLU A 232 15.38 11.70 -22.77
N ILE A 233 14.11 11.60 -22.36
CA ILE A 233 13.73 11.63 -20.94
C ILE A 233 13.98 10.29 -20.23
N ASN A 234 13.90 9.17 -20.96
CA ASN A 234 13.91 7.82 -20.38
C ASN A 234 15.21 7.03 -20.63
N LYS A 235 16.13 7.53 -21.47
CA LYS A 235 17.50 7.03 -21.62
C LYS A 235 18.38 7.60 -20.51
#